data_AF-A0A4R5K5A5-F1
#
_entry.id   AF-A0A4R5K5A5-F1
#
_cell.length_a   1.000
_cell.length_b   1.000
_cell.length_c   1.000
_cell.angle_alpha   90.00
_cell.angle_beta   90.00
_cell.angle_gamma   90.00
#
_symmetry.space_group_name_H-M   'P 1'
#
loop_
_entity.id
_entity.type
_entity.pdbx_description
1 polymer ?
#
loop_
_entity_poly.entity_id
_entity_poly.type
_entity_poly.pdbx_seq_one_letter_code
_entity_poly.pdbx_strand_id
1 'polypeptide(L)'
;MARYSGGPTVHRAMTGPRATGEATSSPQGWKVEVVDTLQAIQQVRQKCDHTELVTVKYARKAGLSWAEIANALGVTRQAVWERWHEIDETLPKNDAWGPFSLNETAPDGTTSL
;
A
#
# COMPACT_ATOMS: atom_id res chain seq x y z
N MET A 1 3.34 12.53 -19.61
CA MET A 1 3.30 11.82 -18.32
C MET A 1 2.53 12.67 -17.33
N ALA A 2 1.29 12.30 -17.01
CA ALA A 2 0.48 13.01 -16.02
C ALA A 2 1.14 12.83 -14.65
N ARG A 3 1.67 13.91 -14.07
CA ARG A 3 2.05 13.93 -12.66
C ARG A 3 0.73 13.82 -11.90
N TYR A 4 0.35 12.62 -11.50
CA TYR A 4 -0.74 12.41 -10.57
C TYR A 4 -0.30 13.03 -9.25
N SER A 5 -0.46 14.36 -9.11
CA SER A 5 -0.61 14.90 -7.78
C SER A 5 -1.85 14.20 -7.27
N GLY A 6 -1.68 13.31 -6.28
CA GLY A 6 -2.84 12.70 -5.65
C GLY A 6 -3.86 13.81 -5.38
N GLY A 7 -5.15 13.52 -5.58
CA GLY A 7 -6.22 14.52 -5.59
C GLY A 7 -6.19 15.48 -4.38
N PRO A 8 -7.06 16.51 -4.33
CA PRO A 8 -6.95 17.65 -3.42
C PRO A 8 -6.54 17.33 -1.96
N THR A 9 -7.02 16.21 -1.41
CA THR A 9 -6.61 15.64 -0.12
C THR A 9 -5.11 15.32 -0.02
N VAL A 10 -4.54 14.56 -0.96
CA VAL A 10 -3.11 14.18 -0.94
C VAL A 10 -2.24 15.42 -1.09
N HIS A 11 -2.62 16.33 -2.00
CA HIS A 11 -1.90 17.61 -2.11
C HIS A 11 -1.91 18.35 -0.78
N ARG A 12 -3.08 18.56 -0.16
CA ARG A 12 -3.17 19.24 1.14
C ARG A 12 -2.36 18.53 2.22
N ALA A 13 -2.44 17.20 2.30
CA ALA A 13 -1.68 16.40 3.27
C ALA A 13 -0.16 16.59 3.12
N MET A 14 0.32 16.72 1.88
CA MET A 14 1.74 16.87 1.58
C MET A 14 2.24 18.31 1.67
N THR A 15 1.38 19.31 1.42
CA THR A 15 1.78 20.73 1.41
C THR A 15 1.43 21.50 2.67
N GLY A 16 0.53 20.97 3.50
CA GLY A 16 0.07 21.61 4.73
C GLY A 16 -1.12 22.57 4.55
N PRO A 17 -1.45 23.33 5.62
CA PRO A 17 -2.57 24.26 5.67
C PRO A 17 -2.43 25.39 4.64
N ARG A 18 -3.53 25.75 3.97
CA ARG A 18 -3.57 26.83 2.98
C ARG A 18 -3.88 28.19 3.61
N ALA A 19 -2.97 29.15 3.45
CA ALA A 19 -3.22 30.55 3.80
C ALA A 19 -4.02 31.26 2.69
N THR A 20 -5.29 30.90 2.51
CA THR A 20 -6.20 31.53 1.53
C THR A 20 -7.31 32.32 2.20
N GLY A 21 -7.64 33.50 1.65
CA GLY A 21 -8.89 34.26 1.88
C GLY A 21 -9.41 34.21 3.32
N GLU A 22 -10.38 33.34 3.59
CA GLU A 22 -11.01 33.18 4.91
C GLU A 22 -10.05 32.72 6.01
N ALA A 23 -9.09 31.84 5.69
CA ALA A 23 -8.12 31.31 6.66
C ALA A 23 -7.17 32.39 7.18
N THR A 24 -6.84 33.38 6.33
CA THR A 24 -6.01 34.53 6.71
C THR A 24 -6.84 35.64 7.38
N SER A 25 -8.15 35.70 7.10
CA SER A 25 -9.02 36.78 7.56
C SER A 25 -9.53 36.63 9.00
N SER A 26 -9.41 35.44 9.61
CA SER A 26 -9.86 35.21 11.00
C SER A 26 -9.09 34.07 11.69
N PRO A 27 -8.80 34.19 13.00
CA PRO A 27 -8.24 33.09 13.79
C PRO A 27 -9.08 31.81 13.74
N GLN A 28 -10.40 31.92 13.58
CA GLN A 28 -11.27 30.77 13.46
C GLN A 28 -11.13 30.09 12.09
N GLY A 29 -10.96 30.86 11.01
CA GLY A 29 -10.69 30.33 9.67
C GLY A 29 -9.37 29.55 9.62
N TRP A 30 -8.33 30.07 10.29
CA TRP A 30 -7.05 29.35 10.42
C TRP A 30 -7.21 28.01 11.15
N LYS A 31 -7.96 27.97 12.25
CA LYS A 31 -8.23 26.71 12.98
C LYS A 31 -8.90 25.66 12.10
N VAL A 32 -9.89 26.06 11.30
CA VAL A 32 -10.58 25.14 10.37
C VAL A 32 -9.60 24.56 9.36
N GLU A 33 -8.79 25.39 8.71
CA GLU A 33 -7.83 24.90 7.71
C GLU A 33 -6.77 23.95 8.32
N VAL A 34 -6.32 24.20 9.56
CA VAL A 34 -5.42 23.29 10.27
C VAL A 34 -6.08 21.93 10.53
N VAL A 35 -7.34 21.93 10.99
CA VAL A 35 -8.09 20.67 11.23
C VAL A 35 -8.31 19.91 9.92
N ASP A 36 -8.72 20.58 8.85
CA ASP A 36 -8.89 19.98 7.52
C ASP A 36 -7.58 19.36 7.01
N THR A 37 -6.45 19.99 7.28
CA THR A 37 -5.13 19.46 6.92
C THR A 37 -4.78 18.21 7.71
N LEU A 38 -5.04 18.20 9.02
CA LEU A 38 -4.82 17.01 9.86
C LEU A 38 -5.70 15.84 9.40
N GLN A 39 -6.96 16.10 9.05
CA GLN A 39 -7.85 15.10 8.47
C GLN A 39 -7.33 14.57 7.13
N ALA A 40 -6.84 15.46 6.26
CA ALA A 40 -6.24 15.04 4.99
C ALA A 40 -5.01 14.14 5.20
N ILE A 41 -4.12 14.49 6.14
CA ILE A 41 -2.97 13.65 6.52
C ILE A 41 -3.43 12.28 7.02
N GLN A 42 -4.44 12.26 7.90
CA GLN A 42 -4.99 11.02 8.45
C GLN A 42 -5.57 10.11 7.35
N GLN A 43 -6.31 10.69 6.39
CA GLN A 43 -6.86 9.94 5.26
C GLN A 43 -5.76 9.33 4.37
N VAL A 44 -4.69 10.09 4.11
CA VAL A 44 -3.54 9.58 3.35
C VAL A 44 -2.86 8.43 4.09
N ARG A 45 -2.62 8.56 5.40
CA ARG A 45 -2.03 7.48 6.21
C ARG A 45 -2.87 6.21 6.17
N GLN A 46 -4.19 6.32 6.37
CA GLN A 46 -5.09 5.16 6.28
C GLN A 46 -5.06 4.50 4.91
N LYS A 47 -5.02 5.30 3.83
CA LYS A 47 -4.94 4.77 2.47
C LYS A 47 -3.59 4.09 2.22
N CYS A 48 -2.49 4.65 2.72
CA CYS A 48 -1.17 4.02 2.67
C CYS A 48 -1.17 2.70 3.45
N ASP A 49 -1.61 2.67 4.70
CA ASP A 49 -1.69 1.45 5.52
C ASP A 49 -2.50 0.34 4.83
N HIS A 50 -3.65 0.69 4.25
CA HIS A 50 -4.47 -0.25 3.50
C HIS A 50 -3.76 -0.77 2.24
N THR A 51 -3.16 0.12 1.46
CA THR A 51 -2.46 -0.24 0.22
C THR A 51 -1.22 -1.09 0.51
N GLU A 52 -0.50 -0.76 1.58
CA GLU A 52 0.64 -1.51 2.10
C GLU A 52 0.22 -2.93 2.49
N LEU A 53 -0.82 -3.08 3.32
CA LEU A 53 -1.35 -4.39 3.68
C LEU A 53 -1.77 -5.23 2.45
N VAL A 54 -2.49 -4.63 1.51
CA VAL A 54 -2.91 -5.32 0.27
C VAL A 54 -1.71 -5.73 -0.56
N THR A 55 -0.71 -4.86 -0.68
CA THR A 55 0.52 -5.13 -1.42
C THR A 55 1.37 -6.21 -0.76
N VAL A 56 1.48 -6.21 0.57
CA VAL A 56 2.15 -7.27 1.34
C VAL A 56 1.46 -8.62 1.11
N LYS A 57 0.12 -8.66 1.12
CA LYS A 57 -0.63 -9.88 0.77
C LYS A 57 -0.29 -10.36 -0.65
N TYR A 58 -0.21 -9.45 -1.63
CA TYR A 58 0.20 -9.82 -2.98
C TYR A 58 1.65 -10.29 -3.05
N ALA A 59 2.58 -9.64 -2.33
CA ALA A 59 3.98 -10.02 -2.28
C ALA A 59 4.17 -11.42 -1.67
N ARG A 60 3.49 -11.70 -0.55
CA ARG A 60 3.50 -13.05 0.07
C ARG A 60 2.89 -14.09 -0.85
N LYS A 61 1.77 -13.78 -1.52
CA LYS A 61 1.19 -14.67 -2.55
C LYS A 61 2.11 -14.89 -3.75
N ALA A 62 2.94 -13.91 -4.10
CA ALA A 62 3.93 -14.02 -5.16
C ALA A 62 5.24 -14.70 -4.72
N GLY A 63 5.31 -15.20 -3.48
CA GLY A 63 6.46 -15.94 -2.96
C GLY A 63 7.59 -15.08 -2.36
N LEU A 64 7.45 -13.75 -2.30
CA LEU A 64 8.49 -12.89 -1.71
C LEU A 64 8.63 -13.19 -0.22
N SER A 65 9.86 -13.38 0.24
CA SER A 65 10.19 -13.57 1.65
C SER A 65 9.93 -12.31 2.49
N TRP A 66 9.73 -12.50 3.80
CA TRP A 66 9.60 -11.38 4.74
C TRP A 66 10.81 -10.43 4.74
N ALA A 67 12.01 -10.95 4.43
CA ALA A 67 13.22 -10.13 4.31
C ALA A 67 13.18 -9.22 3.07
N GLU A 68 12.74 -9.75 1.92
CA GLU A 68 12.61 -8.96 0.68
C GLU A 68 11.54 -7.87 0.82
N ILE A 69 10.41 -8.20 1.45
CA ILE A 69 9.35 -7.22 1.75
C ILE A 69 9.86 -6.12 2.68
N ALA A 70 10.58 -6.49 3.74
CA ALA A 70 11.17 -5.52 4.67
C ALA A 70 12.18 -4.60 3.99
N ASN A 71 13.04 -5.16 3.14
CA ASN A 71 14.01 -4.40 2.35
C ASN A 71 13.30 -3.41 1.40
N ALA A 72 12.22 -3.84 0.73
CA ALA A 72 11.45 -2.97 -0.15
C ALA A 72 10.73 -1.83 0.58
N LEU A 73 10.29 -2.05 1.83
CA LEU A 73 9.62 -1.05 2.67
C LEU A 73 10.61 -0.17 3.47
N GLY A 74 11.91 -0.51 3.48
CA GLY A 74 12.93 0.22 4.24
C GLY A 74 12.84 0.01 5.75
N VAL A 75 12.31 -1.12 6.20
CA VAL A 75 12.16 -1.48 7.62
C VAL A 75 12.87 -2.79 7.94
N THR A 76 12.97 -3.16 9.22
CA THR A 76 13.59 -4.43 9.60
C THR A 76 12.65 -5.61 9.35
N ARG A 77 13.22 -6.80 9.10
CA ARG A 77 12.45 -8.05 8.98
C ARG A 77 11.58 -8.30 10.23
N GLN A 78 12.09 -7.98 11.42
CA GLN A 78 11.37 -8.17 12.67
C GLN A 78 10.12 -7.29 12.72
N ALA A 79 10.20 -6.00 12.33
CA ALA A 79 9.05 -5.10 12.32
C ALA A 79 7.95 -5.59 11.37
N VAL A 80 8.31 -6.10 10.20
CA VAL A 80 7.37 -6.69 9.23
C VAL A 80 6.74 -7.96 9.79
N TRP A 81 7.54 -8.83 10.43
CA TRP A 81 7.05 -10.06 11.03
C TRP A 81 6.05 -9.77 12.15
N GLU A 82 6.39 -8.87 13.09
CA GLU A 82 5.50 -8.48 14.19
C GLU A 82 4.17 -7.93 13.67
N ARG A 83 4.20 -7.19 12.55
CA ARG A 83 3.01 -6.56 11.97
C ARG A 83 2.13 -7.51 11.16
N TRP A 84 2.70 -8.51 10.49
CA TRP A 84 1.99 -9.24 9.43
C TRP A 84 2.22 -10.75 9.35
N HIS A 85 2.95 -11.38 10.28
CA HIS A 85 3.20 -12.83 10.22
C HIS A 85 1.92 -13.68 10.13
N GLU A 86 0.82 -13.25 10.76
CA GLU A 86 -0.50 -13.91 10.70
C GLU A 86 -1.06 -14.01 9.28
N ILE A 87 -0.60 -13.17 8.33
CA ILE A 87 -1.03 -13.25 6.93
C ILE A 87 -0.69 -14.61 6.34
N ASP A 88 0.46 -15.19 6.68
CA ASP A 88 0.87 -16.50 6.14
C ASP A 88 -0.10 -17.62 6.53
N GLU A 89 -0.75 -17.52 7.69
CA GLU A 89 -1.75 -18.50 8.14
C GLU A 89 -3.04 -18.43 7.31
N THR A 90 -3.31 -17.26 6.73
CA THR A 90 -4.51 -17.01 5.91
C THR A 90 -4.30 -17.28 4.42
N LEU A 91 -3.06 -17.55 3.99
CA LEU A 91 -2.73 -17.81 2.59
C LEU A 91 -2.84 -19.31 2.27
N PRO A 92 -3.46 -19.69 1.14
CA PRO A 92 -3.52 -21.08 0.74
C PRO A 92 -2.11 -21.64 0.53
N LYS A 93 -1.87 -22.82 1.08
CA LYS A 93 -0.55 -23.46 1.19
C LYS A 93 0.03 -23.99 -0.14
N ASN A 94 -0.55 -23.65 -1.30
CA ASN A 94 -0.26 -24.29 -2.59
C ASN A 94 -0.10 -23.31 -3.76
N ASP A 95 0.87 -23.60 -4.63
CA ASP A 95 1.54 -22.77 -5.67
C ASP A 95 0.68 -22.25 -6.85
N ALA A 96 -0.60 -21.97 -6.65
CA ALA A 96 -1.51 -21.59 -7.73
C ALA A 96 -1.64 -20.07 -7.95
N TRP A 97 -0.63 -19.26 -7.60
CA TRP A 97 -0.74 -17.82 -7.78
C TRP A 97 0.59 -17.16 -8.18
N GLY A 98 0.72 -16.95 -9.50
CA GLY A 98 1.65 -16.01 -10.12
C GLY A 98 1.20 -15.73 -11.57
N PRO A 99 1.67 -14.64 -12.21
CA PRO A 99 1.38 -14.36 -13.62
C PRO A 99 1.88 -15.46 -14.59
N PHE A 100 2.69 -16.41 -14.11
CA PHE A 100 3.20 -17.57 -14.86
C PHE A 100 2.33 -18.83 -14.74
N SER A 101 1.34 -18.88 -13.83
CA SER A 101 0.43 -20.03 -13.69
C SER A 101 -0.56 -20.20 -14.86
N LEU A 102 -0.48 -19.35 -15.90
CA LEU A 102 -1.20 -19.51 -17.16
C LEU A 102 -0.44 -20.34 -18.21
N ASN A 103 0.75 -20.87 -17.89
CA ASN A 103 1.58 -21.57 -18.88
C ASN A 103 1.71 -23.08 -18.66
N GLU A 104 0.88 -23.70 -17.81
CA GLU A 104 0.83 -25.15 -17.65
C GLU A 104 -0.38 -25.74 -18.39
N THR A 105 -0.30 -25.76 -19.72
CA THR A 105 -1.08 -26.68 -20.56
C THR A 105 -0.22 -27.24 -21.68
N ALA A 106 0.56 -28.27 -21.35
CA ALA A 106 0.58 -29.53 -22.10
C ALA A 106 1.61 -30.48 -21.43
N PRO A 107 1.22 -31.64 -20.89
CA PRO A 107 2.18 -32.68 -20.62
C PRO A 107 2.75 -33.17 -21.97
N ASP A 108 4.01 -32.84 -22.24
CA ASP A 108 4.84 -33.65 -23.13
C ASP A 108 5.01 -35.01 -22.44
N GLY A 109 4.55 -36.08 -23.09
CA GLY A 109 4.73 -37.42 -22.54
C GLY A 109 3.79 -38.48 -23.10
N THR A 110 4.16 -39.02 -24.27
CA THR A 110 4.26 -40.48 -24.45
C THR A 110 2.99 -41.32 -24.25
N THR A 111 2.30 -41.63 -25.35
CA THR A 111 1.74 -42.98 -25.52
C THR A 111 2.47 -43.62 -26.68
N SER A 112 3.40 -44.50 -26.35
CA SER A 112 3.84 -45.58 -27.23
C SER A 112 2.63 -46.41 -27.66
N LEU A 113 2.49 -46.65 -28.96
CA LEU A 113 2.05 -47.91 -29.57
C LEU A 113 2.50 -47.93 -31.04
#